data_AF-A0A959R7N3-F1
#
_entry.id   AF-A0A959R7N3-F1
#
_cell.length_a   1.000
_cell.length_b   1.000
_cell.length_c   1.000
_cell.angle_alpha   90.00
_cell.angle_beta   90.00
_cell.angle_gamma   90.00
#
_symmetry.space_group_name_H-M   'P 1'
#
loop_
_entity.id
_entity.type
_entity.pdbx_description
1 polymer ?
#
loop_
_entity_poly.entity_id
_entity_poly.type
_entity_poly.pdbx_seq_one_letter_code
_entity_poly.pdbx_strand_id
1 'polypeptide(L)' 'MKLFTKMQLMMYLGNDFIESVDLDASKISKPGYLGKFKRNMKIKYKDLIAESKQRPDFLVVPTTTKNKANLVGNQ' A
#
# COMPACT_ATOMS: atom_id res chain seq x y z
N MET A 1 9.53 6.89 -22.64
CA MET A 1 9.13 6.08 -21.46
C MET A 1 8.41 6.99 -20.47
N LYS A 2 7.17 6.68 -20.07
CA LYS A 2 6.40 7.54 -19.14
C LYS A 2 6.36 6.89 -17.75
N LEU A 3 6.84 7.63 -16.74
CA LEU A 3 6.74 7.25 -15.34
C LEU A 3 5.37 7.68 -14.82
N PHE A 4 4.66 6.78 -14.17
CA PHE A 4 3.42 7.09 -13.47
C PHE A 4 3.65 6.98 -11.98
N THR A 5 3.28 8.04 -11.25
CA THR A 5 3.34 8.06 -9.80
C THR A 5 1.98 7.66 -9.25
N LYS A 6 1.95 6.64 -8.41
CA LYS A 6 0.77 6.22 -7.65
C LYS A 6 1.02 6.42 -6.16
N MET A 7 0.01 6.82 -5.42
CA MET A 7 0.07 6.83 -3.95
C MET A 7 -0.40 5.48 -3.43
N GLN A 8 0.27 4.96 -2.41
CA GLN A 8 -0.11 3.72 -1.75
C GLN A 8 -0.12 3.89 -0.23
N LEU A 9 -1.05 3.21 0.45
CA LEU A 9 -0.99 3.01 1.90
C LEU A 9 -0.33 1.65 2.14
N MET A 10 0.81 1.67 2.81
CA MET A 10 1.53 0.47 3.23
C MET A 10 1.30 0.22 4.71
N MET A 11 1.02 -1.03 5.08
CA MET A 11 1.02 -1.54 6.44
C MET A 11 2.24 -2.41 6.63
N TYR A 12 3.05 -2.09 7.63
CA TYR A 12 4.19 -2.88 8.07
C TYR A 12 3.82 -3.56 9.39
N LEU A 13 4.15 -4.84 9.54
CA LEU A 13 4.03 -5.55 10.80
C LEU A 13 5.38 -6.19 11.13
N GLY A 14 6.17 -5.47 11.93
CA GLY A 14 7.58 -5.79 12.14
C GLY A 14 8.38 -5.71 10.84
N ASN A 15 9.34 -6.64 10.69
CA ASN A 15 10.29 -6.64 9.58
C ASN A 15 9.92 -7.62 8.46
N ASP A 16 8.97 -8.52 8.71
CA ASP A 16 8.74 -9.69 7.85
C ASP A 16 7.46 -9.56 7.00
N PHE A 17 6.57 -8.63 7.34
CA PHE A 17 5.28 -8.50 6.67
C PHE A 17 4.97 -7.08 6.24
N ILE A 18 4.58 -6.95 4.96
CA ILE A 18 4.16 -5.70 4.33
C ILE A 18 2.92 -5.97 3.47
N GLU A 19 1.88 -5.14 3.61
CA GLU A 19 0.73 -5.08 2.70
C GLU A 19 0.62 -3.66 2.13
N SER A 20 0.29 -3.51 0.86
CA SER A 20 0.03 -2.21 0.23
C SER A 20 -1.33 -2.14 -0.45
N VAL A 21 -1.99 -0.99 -0.38
CA VAL A 21 -3.20 -0.68 -1.16
C VAL A 21 -3.03 0.62 -1.95
N ASP A 22 -3.47 0.62 -3.20
CA ASP A 22 -3.49 1.82 -4.06
C ASP A 22 -4.45 2.87 -3.48
N LEU A 23 -4.01 4.13 -3.48
CA LEU A 23 -4.78 5.29 -3.02
C LEU A 23 -5.10 6.24 -4.17
N ASP A 24 -6.28 6.85 -4.07
CA ASP A 24 -6.65 8.03 -4.83
C ASP A 24 -6.03 9.26 -4.14
N ALA A 25 -5.02 9.85 -4.79
CA ALA A 25 -4.28 10.99 -4.25
C ALA A 25 -5.18 12.18 -3.89
N SER A 26 -6.28 12.38 -4.63
CA SER A 26 -7.23 13.48 -4.40
C SER A 26 -8.03 13.34 -3.09
N LYS A 27 -8.08 12.12 -2.53
CA LYS A 27 -8.88 11.79 -1.34
C LYS A 27 -8.06 11.60 -0.07
N ILE A 28 -6.73 11.62 -0.14
CA ILE A 28 -5.85 11.38 1.01
C ILE A 28 -6.11 12.37 2.16
N SER A 29 -6.35 13.64 1.83
CA SER A 29 -6.67 14.69 2.81
C SER A 29 -8.11 14.64 3.32
N LYS A 30 -8.98 13.79 2.75
CA LYS A 30 -10.38 13.70 3.17
C LYS A 30 -10.47 12.89 4.46
N PRO A 31 -11.07 13.44 5.52
CA PRO A 31 -11.27 12.72 6.77
C PRO A 31 -11.92 11.35 6.55
N GLY A 32 -11.40 10.34 7.25
CA GLY A 32 -11.94 8.98 7.19
C GLY A 32 -11.48 8.14 6.00
N TYR A 33 -10.97 8.74 4.91
CA TYR A 33 -10.53 7.99 3.71
C TYR A 33 -9.45 6.96 4.05
N LEU A 34 -8.31 7.39 4.59
CA LEU A 34 -7.24 6.49 5.03
C LEU A 34 -7.71 5.56 6.16
N GLY A 35 -8.56 6.07 7.05
CA GLY A 35 -9.07 5.31 8.20
C GLY A 35 -9.82 4.05 7.78
N LYS A 36 -10.61 4.11 6.69
CA LYS A 36 -11.30 2.95 6.12
C LYS A 36 -10.31 1.85 5.73
N PHE A 37 -9.25 2.19 5.00
CA PHE A 37 -8.24 1.21 4.58
C PHE A 37 -7.48 0.63 5.78
N LYS A 38 -7.04 1.48 6.72
CA LYS A 38 -6.34 1.01 7.94
C LYS A 38 -7.20 0.02 8.74
N ARG A 39 -8.50 0.28 8.90
CA ARG A 39 -9.44 -0.64 9.59
C ARG A 39 -9.57 -1.96 8.82
N ASN A 40 -9.76 -1.90 7.50
CA ASN A 40 -9.88 -3.09 6.68
C ASN A 40 -8.62 -3.96 6.77
N MET A 41 -7.43 -3.37 6.71
CA MET A 41 -6.17 -4.11 6.84
C MET A 41 -6.01 -4.75 8.22
N LYS A 42 -6.39 -4.03 9.30
CA LYS A 42 -6.38 -4.58 10.66
C LYS A 42 -7.36 -5.73 10.84
N ILE A 43 -8.54 -5.67 10.22
CA ILE A 43 -9.51 -6.77 10.26
C ILE A 43 -8.99 -7.96 9.45
N LYS A 44 -8.47 -7.73 8.23
CA LYS A 44 -7.93 -8.76 7.35
C LYS A 44 -6.79 -9.55 8.00
N TYR A 45 -5.92 -8.87 8.74
CA TYR A 45 -4.74 -9.46 9.38
C TYR A 45 -4.85 -9.51 10.90
N LYS A 46 -6.08 -9.59 11.44
CA LYS A 46 -6.33 -9.53 12.88
C LYS A 46 -5.54 -10.56 13.66
N ASP A 47 -5.51 -11.80 13.19
CA ASP A 47 -4.85 -12.91 13.90
C ASP A 47 -3.34 -12.75 13.87
N LEU A 48 -2.77 -12.40 12.71
CA LEU A 48 -1.34 -12.10 12.58
C LEU A 48 -0.91 -10.91 13.47
N ILE A 49 -1.74 -9.87 13.55
CA ILE A 49 -1.50 -8.72 14.43
C ILE A 49 -1.58 -9.13 15.91
N ALA A 50 -2.48 -10.06 16.26
CA ALA A 50 -2.63 -10.55 17.64
C ALA A 50 -1.44 -11.42 18.08
N GLU A 51 -0.87 -12.19 17.16
CA GLU A 51 0.34 -12.99 17.39
C GLU A 51 1.62 -12.15 17.42
N SER A 52 1.61 -11.01 16.70
CA SER A 52 2.74 -10.08 16.68
C SER A 52 2.88 -9.33 18.00
N LYS A 53 4.12 -9.24 18.49
CA LYS A 53 4.48 -8.38 19.64
C LYS A 53 4.47 -6.88 19.28
N GLN A 54 4.39 -6.55 18.00
CA GLN A 54 4.49 -5.19 17.49
C GLN A 54 3.17 -4.75 16.83
N ARG A 55 2.84 -3.48 17.02
CA ARG A 55 1.68 -2.88 16.35
C ARG A 55 2.00 -2.62 14.89
N PRO A 56 1.01 -2.67 14.00
CA PRO A 56 1.22 -2.33 12.61
C PRO A 56 1.47 -0.84 12.42
N ASP A 57 2.51 -0.51 11.66
CA ASP A 57 2.82 0.84 11.21
C ASP A 57 2.21 1.10 9.84
N PHE A 58 1.78 2.35 9.60
CA PHE A 58 1.12 2.73 8.37
C PHE A 58 1.78 3.94 7.73
N LEU A 59 2.23 3.80 6.49
CA LEU A 59 2.90 4.85 5.73
C LEU A 59 2.17 5.08 4.41
N VAL A 60 2.02 6.35 4.03
CA VAL A 60 1.58 6.72 2.68
C VAL A 60 2.83 7.00 1.85
N VAL A 61 3.01 6.26 0.76
CA VAL A 61 4.20 6.38 -0.09
C VAL A 61 3.85 6.68 -1.53
N PRO A 62 4.60 7.57 -2.21
CA PRO A 62 4.59 7.65 -3.66
C PRO A 62 5.41 6.50 -4.25
N THR A 63 4.80 5.73 -5.14
CA THR A 63 5.46 4.66 -5.89
C THR A 63 5.52 5.02 -7.37
N THR A 64 6.63 4.70 -8.01
CA THR A 64 6.78 4.87 -9.46
C THR A 64 6.61 3.52 -10.13
N THR A 65 5.60 3.39 -10.98
CA THR A 65 5.43 2.18 -11.79
C THR A 65 5.98 2.44 -13.19
N LYS A 66 6.90 1.59 -13.64
CA LYS A 66 7.34 1.56 -15.04
C LYS A 66 6.35 0.69 -15.82
N ASN A 67 5.63 1.24 -16.79
CA ASN A 67 4.85 0.42 -17.71
C ASN A 67 5.81 -0.38 -18.61
N LYS A 68 5.86 -1.71 -18.45
CA LYS A 68 6.54 -2.64 -19.37
C LYS A 68 5.73 -2.85 -20.66
N ALA A 69 5.33 -1.76 -21.34
CA ALA A 69 4.48 -1.88 -22.53
C ALA A 69 5.26 -2.23 -23.82
N ASN A 70 6.60 -2.26 -23.83
CA ASN A 70 7.42 -2.56 -25.02
C ASN A 70 8.62 -3.48 -24.70
N LEU A 71 8.39 -4.71 -24.22
CA LEU A 71 9.45 -5.75 -24.13
C LEU A 71 9.04 -7.08 -24.78
N VAL A 72 8.00 -7.09 -25.61
CA VAL A 72 7.66 -8.24 -26.47
C VAL A 72 7.70 -7.77 -27.92
N GLY A 73 8.67 -8.28 -28.69
CA GLY A 73 8.68 -8.18 -30.15
C GLY A 73 9.90 -7.52 -30.77
N ASN A 74 11.05 -8.20 -30.75
CA ASN A 74 11.78 -8.57 -31.97
C ASN A 74 12.93 -9.48 -31.55
N GLN A 75 12.66 -10.79 -31.56
CA GLN A 75 13.66 -11.78 -31.93
C GLN A 75 13.71 -11.82 -33.45
#